data_AF-A0AAD6XU80-F1
#
_entry.id   AF-A0AAD6XU80-F1
#
_cell.length_a   1.000
_cell.length_b   1.000
_cell.length_c   1.000
_cell.angle_alpha   90.00
_cell.angle_beta   90.00
_cell.angle_gamma   90.00
#
_symmetry.space_group_name_H-M   'P 1'
#
loop_
_entity.id
_entity.type
_entity.pdbx_description
1 polymer ?
#
loop_
_entity_poly.entity_id
_entity_poly.type
_entity_poly.pdbx_seq_one_letter_code
_entity_poly.pdbx_strand_id
1 'polypeptide(L)'
;MSTSFPPFQAKVSQFFEWFGNKRVFISARKSKWMIFGPYPQTGHRHRIGSLPIKEGLILYMARIDCYLISGADIYLDVDAAHAEELIDAQHLFLQRLLGINSRSMLAVLFTETGLMPIKIRRLLLALGRLCYMINLGDDSVRVVRSALLDSLDMFRMGYAGWAGDIAIILSSLPTPIRMTPADLSCLETVKAIMAKVAEFISTISRRRTYYGTVLSQSTIHSAS
;
A
#
# COMPACT_ATOMS: atom_id res chain seq x y z
N MET A 1 -4.45 34.87 6.24
CA MET A 1 -3.63 33.70 5.83
C MET A 1 -3.62 33.67 4.31
N SER A 2 -2.44 33.71 3.70
CA SER A 2 -2.29 33.84 2.24
C SER A 2 -2.81 32.60 1.52
N THR A 3 -3.78 32.80 0.62
CA THR A 3 -4.38 31.80 -0.26
C THR A 3 -3.63 31.64 -1.58
N SER A 4 -2.39 32.16 -1.67
CA SER A 4 -1.62 32.07 -2.90
C SER A 4 -0.92 30.72 -3.03
N PHE A 5 -0.97 30.17 -4.23
CA PHE A 5 -0.31 28.94 -4.69
C PHE A 5 1.25 28.97 -4.63
N PRO A 6 1.94 30.12 -4.85
CA PRO A 6 3.40 30.16 -4.92
C PRO A 6 4.17 29.74 -3.63
N PRO A 7 3.75 30.13 -2.40
CA PRO A 7 4.40 29.66 -1.17
C PRO A 7 4.29 28.15 -0.95
N PHE A 8 3.19 27.52 -1.37
CA PHE A 8 3.03 26.07 -1.30
C PHE A 8 3.97 25.38 -2.30
N GLN A 9 4.01 25.90 -3.53
CA GLN A 9 4.90 25.41 -4.57
C GLN A 9 6.38 25.58 -4.21
N ALA A 10 6.76 26.68 -3.55
CA ALA A 10 8.11 26.90 -3.06
C ALA A 10 8.53 25.85 -2.02
N LYS A 11 7.65 25.50 -1.07
CA LYS A 11 7.91 24.43 -0.09
C LYS A 11 8.01 23.06 -0.75
N VAL A 12 7.16 22.81 -1.74
CA VAL A 12 7.17 21.57 -2.53
C VAL A 12 8.45 21.47 -3.36
N SER A 13 8.91 22.55 -3.98
CA SER A 13 10.16 22.57 -4.77
C SER A 13 11.40 22.42 -3.90
N GLN A 14 11.47 23.10 -2.75
CA GLN A 14 12.58 23.00 -1.80
C GLN A 14 12.66 21.60 -1.18
N PHE A 15 11.51 20.96 -0.99
CA PHE A 15 11.38 19.55 -0.66
C PHE A 15 12.02 18.69 -1.78
N PHE A 16 11.64 18.85 -3.05
CA PHE A 16 12.20 18.09 -4.19
C PHE A 16 13.71 18.27 -4.43
N GLU A 17 14.23 19.49 -4.28
CA GLU A 17 15.64 19.81 -4.47
C GLU A 17 16.54 19.11 -3.43
N TRP A 18 16.03 19.00 -2.20
CA TRP A 18 16.70 18.25 -1.14
C TRP A 18 16.72 16.73 -1.41
N PHE A 19 15.73 16.16 -2.12
CA PHE A 19 15.72 14.72 -2.50
C PHE A 19 16.63 14.37 -3.66
N GLY A 20 16.63 15.19 -4.72
CA GLY A 20 17.42 14.93 -5.92
C GLY A 20 18.91 14.77 -5.62
N ASN A 21 19.40 15.50 -4.62
CA ASN A 21 20.79 15.47 -4.19
C ASN A 21 21.18 14.30 -3.27
N LYS A 22 20.21 13.54 -2.71
CA LYS A 22 20.51 12.58 -1.63
C LYS A 22 20.29 11.09 -1.99
N ARG A 23 19.61 10.75 -3.10
CA ARG A 23 19.35 9.35 -3.55
C ARG A 23 18.98 8.37 -2.41
N VAL A 24 18.05 8.75 -1.52
CA VAL A 24 17.64 7.91 -0.37
C VAL A 24 16.26 7.31 -0.62
N PHE A 25 16.12 5.99 -0.48
CA PHE A 25 14.82 5.32 -0.30
C PHE A 25 14.19 5.83 1.00
N ILE A 26 13.12 6.61 0.90
CA ILE A 26 12.54 7.28 2.06
C ILE A 26 11.68 6.29 2.84
N SER A 27 12.07 6.02 4.09
CA SER A 27 11.23 5.31 5.06
C SER A 27 9.87 5.99 5.21
N ALA A 28 8.80 5.21 5.26
CA ALA A 28 7.42 5.68 5.42
C ALA A 28 7.28 6.64 6.60
N ARG A 29 7.95 6.37 7.73
CA ARG A 29 8.09 7.30 8.86
C ARG A 29 8.59 8.69 8.44
N LYS A 30 9.69 8.78 7.70
CA LYS A 30 10.26 10.07 7.30
C LYS A 30 9.34 10.80 6.33
N SER A 31 8.71 10.09 5.39
CA SER A 31 7.67 10.64 4.51
C SER A 31 6.47 11.18 5.29
N LYS A 32 5.98 10.45 6.30
CA LYS A 32 4.91 10.88 7.22
C LYS A 32 5.30 12.18 7.92
N TRP A 33 6.51 12.25 8.48
CA TRP A 33 7.01 13.46 9.14
C TRP A 33 7.10 14.67 8.20
N MET A 34 7.53 14.48 6.95
CA MET A 34 7.70 15.59 6.02
C MET A 34 6.40 16.08 5.38
N ILE A 35 5.46 15.17 5.08
CA ILE A 35 4.14 15.53 4.52
C ILE A 35 3.28 16.20 5.60
N PHE A 36 3.35 15.74 6.84
CA PHE A 36 2.38 16.10 7.87
C PHE A 36 2.92 16.99 8.99
N GLY A 37 4.24 17.11 9.15
CA GLY A 37 4.90 17.78 10.27
C GLY A 37 4.61 17.12 11.64
N PRO A 38 5.22 17.63 12.74
CA PRO A 38 4.84 17.21 14.09
C PRO A 38 3.33 17.42 14.34
N TYR A 39 2.71 16.49 15.05
CA TYR A 39 1.32 16.58 15.48
C TYR A 39 1.15 17.87 16.33
N PRO A 40 0.26 18.81 15.97
CA PRO A 40 0.08 20.00 16.80
C PRO A 40 -0.52 19.59 18.14
N GLN A 41 0.15 19.93 19.24
CA GLN A 41 -0.35 19.67 20.60
C GLN A 41 -1.51 20.60 20.99
N THR A 42 -1.77 21.63 20.20
CA THR A 42 -2.84 22.61 20.39
C THR A 42 -3.87 22.46 19.27
N GLY A 43 -5.16 22.66 19.61
CA GLY A 43 -6.36 22.35 18.81
C GLY A 43 -6.54 23.07 17.46
N HIS A 44 -5.46 23.40 16.75
CA HIS A 44 -5.50 23.84 15.37
C HIS A 44 -5.77 22.64 14.44
N ARG A 45 -7.06 22.47 14.14
CA ARG A 45 -7.57 21.65 13.05
C ARG A 45 -6.85 22.02 11.74
N HIS A 46 -6.46 21.00 10.98
CA HIS A 46 -6.14 21.06 9.54
C HIS A 46 -4.90 21.88 9.13
N ARG A 47 -3.74 21.22 8.96
CA ARG A 47 -2.56 21.80 8.25
C ARG A 47 -2.65 21.71 6.72
N ILE A 48 -3.53 20.84 6.21
CA ILE A 48 -4.08 20.93 4.85
C ILE A 48 -5.21 21.94 5.04
N GLY A 49 -5.28 23.07 4.35
CA GLY A 49 -6.42 24.00 4.53
C GLY A 49 -7.77 23.33 4.26
N SER A 50 -8.86 24.10 4.20
CA SER A 50 -10.14 23.59 3.67
C SER A 50 -10.00 23.29 2.16
N LEU A 51 -9.31 22.20 1.83
CA LEU A 51 -9.16 21.69 0.47
C LEU A 51 -10.41 20.85 0.17
N PRO A 52 -11.13 21.12 -0.94
CA PRO A 52 -12.26 20.26 -1.26
C PRO A 52 -11.77 18.83 -1.57
N ILE A 53 -12.62 17.85 -1.27
CA ILE A 53 -12.24 16.44 -1.19
C ILE A 53 -11.64 15.95 -2.51
N LYS A 54 -12.22 16.36 -3.65
CA LYS A 54 -11.78 15.94 -4.98
C LYS A 54 -10.33 16.35 -5.26
N GLU A 55 -9.97 17.59 -4.94
CA GLU A 55 -8.63 18.15 -5.10
C GLU A 55 -7.64 17.46 -4.16
N GLY A 56 -8.07 17.14 -2.94
CA GLY A 56 -7.26 16.35 -2.00
C GLY A 56 -6.98 14.93 -2.50
N LEU A 57 -7.94 14.29 -3.15
CA LEU A 57 -7.75 12.97 -3.76
C LEU A 57 -6.83 13.03 -4.98
N ILE A 58 -6.92 14.08 -5.79
CA ILE A 58 -5.97 14.31 -6.89
C ILE A 58 -4.55 14.45 -6.33
N LEU A 59 -4.37 15.23 -5.26
CA LEU A 59 -3.07 15.40 -4.60
C LEU A 59 -2.57 14.09 -4.00
N TYR A 60 -3.46 13.29 -3.39
CA TYR A 60 -3.12 11.97 -2.89
C TYR A 60 -2.60 11.06 -4.01
N MET A 61 -3.35 10.92 -5.10
CA MET A 61 -2.97 10.09 -6.24
C MET A 61 -1.67 10.56 -6.88
N ALA A 62 -1.48 11.86 -7.04
CA ALA A 62 -0.31 12.42 -7.72
C ALA A 62 0.97 12.37 -6.87
N ARG A 63 0.86 12.49 -5.54
CA ARG A 63 2.02 12.75 -4.67
C ARG A 63 2.20 11.81 -3.51
N ILE A 64 1.17 11.15 -3.02
CA ILE A 64 1.28 10.30 -1.83
C ILE A 64 1.28 8.84 -2.26
N ASP A 65 0.33 8.48 -3.12
CA ASP A 65 0.14 7.12 -3.59
C ASP A 65 1.41 6.57 -4.24
N CYS A 66 2.06 7.35 -5.11
CA CYS A 66 3.31 6.97 -5.77
C CYS A 66 4.45 6.59 -4.81
N TYR A 67 4.52 7.19 -3.62
CA TYR A 67 5.49 6.80 -2.59
C TYR A 67 5.03 5.58 -1.81
N LEU A 68 3.74 5.52 -1.46
CA LEU A 68 3.21 4.40 -0.69
C LEU A 68 3.25 3.08 -1.47
N ILE A 69 3.11 3.13 -2.79
CA ILE A 69 3.21 1.96 -3.66
C ILE A 69 4.62 1.71 -4.23
N SER A 70 5.58 2.57 -3.89
CA SER A 70 6.94 2.44 -4.41
C SER A 70 7.53 1.08 -4.01
N GLY A 71 8.06 0.37 -5.00
CA GLY A 71 8.66 -0.96 -4.83
C GLY A 71 7.68 -2.05 -4.37
N ALA A 72 6.37 -1.82 -4.39
CA ALA A 72 5.36 -2.79 -3.96
C ALA A 72 5.33 -4.07 -4.82
N ASP A 73 5.85 -4.00 -6.03
CA ASP A 73 5.98 -5.11 -6.96
C ASP A 73 7.14 -6.06 -6.59
N ILE A 74 8.14 -5.57 -5.86
CA ILE A 74 9.35 -6.32 -5.46
C ILE A 74 9.32 -6.63 -3.96
N TYR A 75 8.93 -5.66 -3.13
CA TYR A 75 8.91 -5.77 -1.68
C TYR A 75 7.48 -5.92 -1.16
N LEU A 76 7.19 -7.11 -0.67
CA LEU A 76 5.89 -7.54 -0.21
C LEU A 76 5.71 -7.30 1.30
N ASP A 77 4.49 -6.91 1.68
CA ASP A 77 4.15 -6.56 3.06
C ASP A 77 3.87 -7.81 3.93
N VAL A 78 4.84 -8.73 4.01
CA VAL A 78 4.73 -9.98 4.80
C VAL A 78 4.79 -9.68 6.29
N ASP A 79 5.71 -8.79 6.70
CA ASP A 79 5.81 -8.33 8.08
C ASP A 79 4.84 -7.16 8.33
N ALA A 80 3.99 -7.33 9.34
CA ALA A 80 3.00 -6.34 9.74
C ALA A 80 3.64 -5.01 10.17
N ALA A 81 4.81 -5.04 10.82
CA ALA A 81 5.43 -3.84 11.38
C ALA A 81 5.79 -2.80 10.31
N HIS A 82 6.28 -3.25 9.16
CA HIS A 82 6.64 -2.37 8.03
C HIS A 82 5.40 -1.85 7.30
N ALA A 83 4.37 -2.67 7.20
CA ALA A 83 3.11 -2.30 6.57
C ALA A 83 2.34 -1.25 7.38
N GLU A 84 2.42 -1.28 8.72
CA GLU A 84 1.72 -0.36 9.62
C GLU A 84 2.07 1.10 9.35
N GLU A 85 3.35 1.44 9.11
CA GLU A 85 3.73 2.83 8.83
C GLU A 85 3.10 3.38 7.55
N LEU A 86 2.95 2.53 6.52
CA LEU A 86 2.33 2.88 5.24
C LEU A 86 0.81 3.07 5.40
N ILE A 87 0.18 2.16 6.14
CA ILE A 87 -1.25 2.21 6.47
C ILE A 87 -1.56 3.47 7.26
N ASP A 88 -0.76 3.76 8.28
CA ASP A 88 -0.85 4.97 9.10
C ASP A 88 -0.75 6.24 8.27
N ALA A 89 0.19 6.29 7.32
CA ALA A 89 0.38 7.44 6.46
C ALA A 89 -0.85 7.69 5.57
N GLN A 90 -1.42 6.62 5.00
CA GLN A 90 -2.67 6.69 4.24
C GLN A 90 -3.83 7.15 5.11
N HIS A 91 -4.05 6.52 6.27
CA HIS A 91 -5.15 6.86 7.16
C HIS A 91 -5.05 8.30 7.65
N LEU A 92 -3.87 8.75 8.07
CA LEU A 92 -3.66 10.11 8.55
C LEU A 92 -3.98 11.14 7.46
N PHE A 93 -3.62 10.87 6.20
CA PHE A 93 -4.00 11.75 5.09
C PHE A 93 -5.52 11.85 4.95
N LEU A 94 -6.21 10.71 4.89
CA LEU A 94 -7.65 10.66 4.65
C LEU A 94 -8.45 11.23 5.83
N GLN A 95 -8.01 10.97 7.07
CA GLN A 95 -8.59 11.57 8.26
C GLN A 95 -8.50 13.10 8.21
N ARG A 96 -7.34 13.63 7.82
CA ARG A 96 -7.13 15.08 7.68
C ARG A 96 -7.90 15.68 6.52
N LEU A 97 -8.06 14.94 5.41
CA LEU A 97 -8.85 15.38 4.25
C LEU A 97 -10.34 15.44 4.58
N LEU A 98 -10.86 14.45 5.29
CA LEU A 98 -12.29 14.34 5.62
C LEU A 98 -12.72 15.12 6.86
N GLY A 99 -11.79 15.67 7.65
CA GLY A 99 -12.18 16.38 8.87
C GLY A 99 -12.43 15.48 10.08
N ILE A 100 -12.07 14.20 10.02
CA ILE A 100 -12.42 13.22 11.06
C ILE A 100 -11.28 12.98 12.06
N ASN A 101 -11.65 12.51 13.25
CA ASN A 101 -10.71 12.28 14.34
C ASN A 101 -9.86 11.02 14.07
N SER A 102 -8.64 10.97 14.63
CA SER A 102 -7.77 9.79 14.53
C SER A 102 -8.36 8.52 15.13
N ARG A 103 -9.30 8.66 16.07
CA ARG A 103 -10.05 7.56 16.71
C ARG A 103 -11.34 7.19 15.98
N SER A 104 -11.66 7.85 14.85
CA SER A 104 -12.86 7.55 14.08
C SER A 104 -12.75 6.20 13.34
N MET A 105 -13.91 5.61 13.01
CA MET A 105 -13.97 4.34 12.29
C MET A 105 -13.26 4.43 10.92
N LEU A 106 -12.24 3.60 10.72
CA LEU A 106 -11.40 3.62 9.52
C LEU A 106 -12.15 3.25 8.24
N ALA A 107 -13.21 2.45 8.34
CA ALA A 107 -14.03 2.06 7.17
C ALA A 107 -14.57 3.30 6.42
N VAL A 108 -14.93 4.36 7.15
CA VAL A 108 -15.44 5.62 6.57
C VAL A 108 -14.43 6.26 5.62
N LEU A 109 -13.12 6.10 5.90
CA LEU A 109 -12.07 6.66 5.05
C LEU A 109 -12.18 6.16 3.62
N PHE A 110 -12.46 4.86 3.43
CA PHE A 110 -12.48 4.22 2.12
C PHE A 110 -13.85 4.31 1.45
N THR A 111 -14.94 4.23 2.22
CA THR A 111 -16.30 4.36 1.66
C THR A 111 -16.57 5.77 1.14
N GLU A 112 -16.08 6.81 1.82
CA GLU A 112 -16.31 8.21 1.42
C GLU A 112 -15.35 8.70 0.33
N THR A 113 -14.13 8.15 0.28
CA THR A 113 -13.12 8.58 -0.71
C THR A 113 -13.07 7.72 -1.96
N GLY A 114 -13.62 6.50 -1.90
CA GLY A 114 -13.48 5.49 -2.96
C GLY A 114 -12.06 4.97 -3.13
N LEU A 115 -11.13 5.31 -2.23
CA LEU A 115 -9.76 4.85 -2.33
C LEU A 115 -9.61 3.41 -1.86
N MET A 116 -8.59 2.76 -2.42
CA MET A 116 -8.20 1.42 -2.04
C MET A 116 -7.25 1.46 -0.83
N PRO A 117 -7.48 0.60 0.18
CA PRO A 117 -6.54 0.38 1.26
C PRO A 117 -5.15 -0.02 0.74
N ILE A 118 -4.10 0.59 1.29
CA ILE A 118 -2.76 0.53 0.70
C ILE A 118 -2.21 -0.89 0.61
N LYS A 119 -2.45 -1.75 1.61
CA LYS A 119 -2.04 -3.17 1.59
C LYS A 119 -2.58 -3.89 0.35
N ILE A 120 -3.84 -3.64 0.00
CA ILE A 120 -4.48 -4.31 -1.14
C ILE A 120 -3.95 -3.74 -2.45
N ARG A 121 -3.75 -2.43 -2.53
CA ARG A 121 -3.17 -1.78 -3.71
C ARG A 121 -1.76 -2.30 -4.00
N ARG A 122 -0.93 -2.46 -2.95
CA ARG A 122 0.43 -3.01 -3.05
C ARG A 122 0.42 -4.47 -3.48
N LEU A 123 -0.47 -5.30 -2.91
CA LEU A 123 -0.66 -6.70 -3.34
C LEU A 123 -1.05 -6.81 -4.82
N LEU A 124 -1.99 -5.97 -5.31
CA LEU A 124 -2.40 -6.00 -6.71
C LEU A 124 -1.25 -5.62 -7.67
N LEU A 125 -0.34 -4.75 -7.26
CA LEU A 125 0.85 -4.41 -8.04
C LEU A 125 1.83 -5.59 -8.13
N ALA A 126 2.06 -6.30 -7.03
CA ALA A 126 2.87 -7.52 -7.05
C ALA A 126 2.26 -8.62 -7.92
N LEU A 127 0.94 -8.84 -7.85
CA LEU A 127 0.26 -9.79 -8.72
C LEU A 127 0.29 -9.35 -10.20
N GLY A 128 0.18 -8.04 -10.46
CA GLY A 128 0.35 -7.49 -11.81
C GLY A 128 1.76 -7.73 -12.36
N ARG A 129 2.78 -7.57 -11.50
CA ARG A 129 4.17 -7.91 -11.84
C ARG A 129 4.33 -9.39 -12.12
N LEU A 130 3.72 -10.27 -11.32
CA LEU A 130 3.72 -11.71 -11.57
C LEU A 130 3.10 -12.03 -12.94
N CYS A 131 1.93 -11.48 -13.26
CA CYS A 131 1.32 -11.63 -14.59
C CYS A 131 2.27 -11.19 -15.71
N TYR A 132 2.93 -10.05 -15.54
CA TYR A 132 3.92 -9.56 -16.50
C TYR A 132 5.09 -10.54 -16.67
N MET A 133 5.63 -11.08 -15.57
CA MET A 133 6.74 -12.03 -15.61
C MET A 133 6.37 -13.36 -16.28
N ILE A 134 5.14 -13.86 -16.06
CA ILE A 134 4.63 -15.08 -16.70
C ILE A 134 4.42 -14.86 -18.20
N ASN A 135 3.90 -13.69 -18.58
CA ASN A 135 3.58 -13.35 -19.97
C ASN A 135 4.81 -12.95 -20.80
N LEU A 136 5.99 -12.83 -20.19
CA LEU A 136 7.23 -12.54 -20.91
C LEU A 136 7.61 -13.73 -21.79
N GLY A 137 7.65 -13.51 -23.11
CA GLY A 137 8.17 -14.46 -24.08
C GLY A 137 9.66 -14.75 -23.88
N ASP A 138 10.14 -15.85 -24.47
CA ASP A 138 11.48 -16.41 -24.19
C ASP A 138 12.65 -15.50 -24.64
N ASP A 139 12.44 -14.59 -25.60
CA ASP A 139 13.54 -13.93 -26.31
C ASP A 139 14.08 -12.63 -25.69
N SER A 140 13.34 -11.94 -24.80
CA SER A 140 13.70 -10.54 -24.44
C SER A 140 14.19 -10.29 -23.02
N VAL A 141 13.95 -11.16 -22.03
CA VAL A 141 14.53 -10.96 -20.67
C VAL A 141 14.75 -12.27 -19.92
N ARG A 142 15.80 -13.01 -20.30
CA ARG A 142 16.21 -14.26 -19.62
C ARG A 142 16.34 -14.11 -18.10
N VAL A 143 16.79 -12.95 -17.62
CA VAL A 143 17.03 -12.71 -16.19
C VAL A 143 15.74 -12.65 -15.36
N VAL A 144 14.71 -11.99 -15.86
CA VAL A 144 13.42 -11.86 -15.13
C VAL A 144 12.71 -13.20 -15.07
N ARG A 145 12.73 -13.96 -16.18
CA ARG A 145 12.17 -15.32 -16.22
C ARG A 145 12.96 -16.27 -15.31
N SER A 146 14.30 -16.21 -15.32
CA SER A 146 15.14 -16.99 -14.41
C SER A 146 14.82 -16.65 -12.95
N ALA A 147 14.74 -15.38 -12.59
CA ALA A 147 14.41 -14.96 -11.24
C ALA A 147 13.02 -15.45 -10.78
N LEU A 148 12.04 -15.50 -11.69
CA LEU A 148 10.73 -16.09 -11.38
C LEU A 148 10.87 -17.59 -11.10
N LEU A 149 11.54 -18.33 -11.98
CA LEU A 149 11.74 -19.77 -11.83
C LEU A 149 12.50 -20.10 -10.55
N ASP A 150 13.60 -19.38 -10.28
CA ASP A 150 14.38 -19.51 -9.05
C ASP A 150 13.50 -19.23 -7.82
N SER A 151 12.65 -18.20 -7.87
CA SER A 151 11.73 -17.91 -6.77
C SER A 151 10.66 -18.99 -6.58
N LEU A 152 10.19 -19.62 -7.65
CA LEU A 152 9.22 -20.72 -7.58
C LEU A 152 9.89 -22.00 -7.05
N ASP A 153 11.14 -22.24 -7.41
CA ASP A 153 11.91 -23.38 -6.90
C ASP A 153 12.23 -23.22 -5.41
N MET A 154 12.61 -22.03 -4.96
CA MET A 154 12.74 -21.73 -3.53
C MET A 154 11.43 -22.00 -2.79
N PHE A 155 10.29 -21.60 -3.36
CA PHE A 155 8.98 -21.87 -2.76
C PHE A 155 8.67 -23.37 -2.71
N ARG A 156 8.98 -24.15 -3.77
CA ARG A 156 8.83 -25.62 -3.77
C ARG A 156 9.67 -26.29 -2.69
N MET A 157 10.87 -25.78 -2.45
CA MET A 157 11.80 -26.29 -1.44
C MET A 157 11.48 -25.79 -0.01
N GLY A 158 10.50 -24.90 0.15
CA GLY A 158 10.11 -24.34 1.44
C GLY A 158 11.03 -23.24 1.96
N TYR A 159 11.88 -22.66 1.12
CA TYR A 159 12.70 -21.51 1.47
C TYR A 159 11.93 -20.19 1.33
N ALA A 160 12.33 -19.19 2.12
CA ALA A 160 11.80 -17.84 2.01
C ALA A 160 12.13 -17.24 0.63
N GLY A 161 11.18 -16.52 0.05
CA GLY A 161 11.34 -15.93 -1.27
C GLY A 161 10.06 -15.28 -1.77
N TRP A 162 10.20 -14.43 -2.78
CA TRP A 162 9.13 -13.56 -3.26
C TRP A 162 7.84 -14.30 -3.65
N ALA A 163 7.93 -15.43 -4.36
CA ALA A 163 6.76 -16.24 -4.70
C ALA A 163 6.06 -16.85 -3.47
N GLY A 164 6.84 -17.30 -2.47
CA GLY A 164 6.30 -17.79 -1.20
C GLY A 164 5.65 -16.67 -0.39
N ASP A 165 6.24 -15.49 -0.39
CA ASP A 165 5.70 -14.29 0.27
C ASP A 165 4.33 -13.89 -0.29
N ILE A 166 4.12 -14.00 -1.60
CA ILE A 166 2.79 -13.81 -2.23
C ILE A 166 1.79 -14.81 -1.65
N ALA A 167 2.15 -16.09 -1.58
CA ALA A 167 1.28 -17.13 -1.05
C ALA A 167 0.94 -16.89 0.44
N ILE A 168 1.92 -16.44 1.24
CA ILE A 168 1.73 -16.07 2.64
C ILE A 168 0.73 -14.91 2.76
N ILE A 169 0.91 -13.84 2.01
CA ILE A 169 0.01 -12.67 2.06
C ILE A 169 -1.40 -13.05 1.63
N LEU A 170 -1.55 -13.83 0.56
CA LEU A 170 -2.85 -14.29 0.09
C LEU A 170 -3.56 -15.20 1.10
N SER A 171 -2.81 -16.00 1.85
CA SER A 171 -3.35 -16.81 2.95
C SER A 171 -3.80 -15.96 4.15
N SER A 172 -3.20 -14.79 4.36
CA SER A 172 -3.53 -13.85 5.44
C SER A 172 -4.77 -12.99 5.19
N LEU A 173 -5.34 -13.05 3.98
CA LEU A 173 -6.54 -12.30 3.63
C LEU A 173 -7.76 -12.80 4.43
N PRO A 174 -8.78 -11.94 4.67
CA PRO A 174 -9.98 -12.34 5.43
C PRO A 174 -10.68 -13.57 4.85
N THR A 175 -10.59 -13.75 3.53
CA THR A 175 -10.88 -15.02 2.87
C THR A 175 -9.54 -15.62 2.40
N PRO A 176 -8.97 -16.60 3.12
CA PRO A 176 -7.67 -17.16 2.78
C PRO A 176 -7.65 -17.77 1.39
N ILE A 177 -6.67 -17.36 0.57
CA ILE A 177 -6.41 -17.95 -0.75
C ILE A 177 -5.11 -18.73 -0.65
N ARG A 178 -5.20 -20.06 -0.72
CA ARG A 178 -4.02 -20.94 -0.74
C ARG A 178 -3.55 -21.11 -2.18
N MET A 179 -2.26 -20.94 -2.41
CA MET A 179 -1.63 -21.11 -3.72
C MET A 179 -0.49 -22.11 -3.66
N THR A 180 -0.34 -22.87 -4.74
CA THR A 180 0.82 -23.72 -5.00
C THR A 180 1.78 -23.02 -5.98
N PRO A 181 3.04 -23.48 -6.09
CA PRO A 181 3.97 -22.95 -7.10
C PRO A 181 3.43 -23.09 -8.54
N ALA A 182 2.64 -24.12 -8.82
CA ALA A 182 2.01 -24.31 -10.13
C ALA A 182 0.95 -23.22 -10.42
N ASP A 183 0.16 -22.85 -9.41
CA ASP A 183 -0.84 -21.79 -9.52
C ASP A 183 -0.20 -20.43 -9.81
N LEU A 184 0.94 -20.14 -9.17
CA LEU A 184 1.72 -18.91 -9.39
C LEU A 184 2.43 -18.88 -10.76
N SER A 185 2.49 -20.00 -11.47
CA SER A 185 3.04 -20.07 -12.83
C SER A 185 1.96 -19.91 -13.91
N CYS A 186 0.68 -19.98 -13.53
CA CYS A 186 -0.45 -19.95 -14.45
C CYS A 186 -1.06 -18.55 -14.55
N LEU A 187 -0.93 -17.92 -15.72
CA LEU A 187 -1.40 -16.56 -15.96
C LEU A 187 -2.91 -16.41 -15.66
N GLU A 188 -3.73 -17.37 -16.09
CA GLU A 188 -5.18 -17.31 -15.92
C GLU A 188 -5.58 -17.47 -14.44
N THR A 189 -4.88 -18.32 -13.69
CA THR A 189 -5.08 -18.45 -12.24
C THR A 189 -4.75 -17.15 -11.52
N VAL A 190 -3.61 -16.53 -11.84
CA VAL A 190 -3.18 -15.26 -11.20
C VAL A 190 -4.16 -14.13 -11.54
N LYS A 191 -4.60 -14.00 -12.79
CA LYS A 191 -5.63 -13.03 -13.20
C LYS A 191 -6.96 -13.23 -12.46
N ALA A 192 -7.40 -14.47 -12.31
CA ALA A 192 -8.63 -14.79 -11.58
C ALA A 192 -8.52 -14.37 -10.10
N ILE A 193 -7.34 -14.54 -9.49
CA ILE A 193 -7.09 -14.10 -8.12
C ILE A 193 -7.05 -12.57 -8.03
N MET A 194 -6.41 -11.89 -8.97
CA MET A 194 -6.45 -10.42 -9.04
C MET A 194 -7.88 -9.90 -9.11
N ALA A 195 -8.74 -10.53 -9.92
CA ALA A 195 -10.15 -10.18 -10.00
C ALA A 195 -10.88 -10.40 -8.66
N LYS A 196 -10.65 -11.53 -7.98
CA LYS A 196 -11.23 -11.81 -6.64
C LYS A 196 -10.77 -10.80 -5.59
N VAL A 197 -9.48 -10.46 -5.57
CA VAL A 197 -8.91 -9.47 -4.65
C VAL A 197 -9.49 -8.07 -4.95
N ALA A 198 -9.68 -7.72 -6.22
CA ALA A 198 -10.33 -6.47 -6.62
C ALA A 198 -11.82 -6.43 -6.24
N GLU A 199 -12.54 -7.54 -6.38
CA GLU A 199 -13.96 -7.64 -6.01
C GLU A 199 -14.17 -7.49 -4.49
N PHE A 200 -13.25 -8.05 -3.69
CA PHE A 200 -13.26 -7.89 -2.23
C PHE A 200 -13.28 -6.41 -1.82
N ILE A 201 -12.59 -5.55 -2.57
CA ILE A 201 -12.53 -4.09 -2.33
C ILE A 201 -13.89 -3.45 -2.64
N SER A 202 -14.53 -3.82 -3.75
CA SER A 202 -15.87 -3.33 -4.08
C SER A 202 -16.89 -3.69 -3.00
N THR A 203 -16.71 -4.86 -2.37
CA THR A 203 -17.54 -5.34 -1.26
C THR A 203 -17.26 -4.58 0.04
N ILE A 204 -15.99 -4.26 0.33
CA ILE A 204 -15.61 -3.39 1.47
C ILE A 204 -16.16 -1.99 1.29
N SER A 205 -16.04 -1.39 0.10
CA SER A 205 -16.59 -0.06 -0.18
C SER A 205 -18.13 -0.01 -0.07
N ARG A 206 -18.81 -1.17 -0.17
CA ARG A 206 -20.27 -1.31 -0.01
C ARG A 206 -20.70 -1.72 1.40
N ARG A 207 -19.84 -2.34 2.21
CA ARG A 207 -20.18 -2.85 3.56
C ARG A 207 -19.46 -2.05 4.65
N ARG A 208 -20.22 -1.50 5.59
CA ARG A 208 -19.80 -0.57 6.69
C ARG A 208 -18.81 -1.11 7.74
N THR A 209 -18.30 -2.32 7.60
CA THR A 209 -17.54 -3.04 8.64
C THR A 209 -16.37 -3.76 7.97
N TYR A 210 -15.23 -3.93 8.66
CA TYR A 210 -14.20 -4.99 8.48
C TYR A 210 -12.76 -4.57 8.79
N TYR A 211 -12.48 -3.30 9.09
CA TYR A 211 -11.12 -2.89 9.51
C TYR A 211 -10.79 -3.12 11.00
N GLY A 212 -11.73 -3.66 11.79
CA GLY A 212 -11.55 -3.82 13.25
C GLY A 212 -10.84 -5.10 13.72
N THR A 213 -10.75 -6.15 12.89
CA THR A 213 -10.38 -7.49 13.40
C THR A 213 -8.96 -7.93 13.01
N VAL A 214 -8.32 -7.27 12.05
CA VAL A 214 -7.00 -7.69 11.54
C VAL A 214 -5.84 -7.14 12.41
N LEU A 215 -6.11 -6.21 13.33
CA LEU A 215 -5.08 -5.58 14.20
C LEU A 215 -5.09 -6.07 15.65
N SER A 216 -5.94 -7.04 16.03
CA SER A 216 -6.04 -7.51 17.43
C SER A 216 -5.54 -8.94 17.68
N GLN A 217 -5.12 -9.68 16.65
CA GLN A 217 -4.71 -11.08 16.82
C GLN A 217 -3.19 -11.30 16.91
N SER A 218 -2.36 -10.25 16.88
CA SER A 218 -0.91 -10.35 17.06
C SER A 218 -0.43 -10.17 18.52
N THR A 219 -1.32 -10.06 19.52
CA THR A 219 -0.92 -9.83 20.92
C THR A 219 -1.25 -10.98 21.89
N ILE A 220 -1.63 -12.17 21.41
CA ILE A 220 -1.93 -13.31 22.31
C ILE A 220 -1.28 -14.59 21.77
N HIS A 221 0.05 -14.64 21.69
CA HIS A 221 0.82 -15.90 21.77
C HIS A 221 2.30 -15.60 22.02
N SER A 222 2.60 -15.13 23.24
CA SER A 222 3.95 -15.13 23.81
C SER A 222 3.89 -15.01 25.34
N ALA A 223 3.16 -15.93 25.96
CA ALA A 223 3.25 -16.22 27.39
C ALA A 223 2.71 -17.63 27.64
N SER A 224 3.56 -18.64 27.43
CA SER A 224 3.48 -19.99 28.00
C SER A 224 4.83 -20.67 27.75
#